data_AF-A0AAE4GFD2-F1
#
_entry.id   AF-A0AAE4GFD2-F1
#
_cell.length_a   1.000
_cell.length_b   1.000
_cell.length_c   1.000
_cell.angle_alpha   90.00
_cell.angle_beta   90.00
_cell.angle_gamma   90.00
#
_symmetry.space_group_name_H-M   'P 1'
#
loop_
_entity.id
_entity.type
_entity.pdbx_description
1 polymer ?
#
loop_
_entity_poly.entity_id
_entity_poly.type
_entity_poly.pdbx_seq_one_letter_code
_entity_poly.pdbx_strand_id
1 'polypeptide(L)'
;MTYEEFIAKAIQGRSVNSLAKAWGIPQTSLSNYSLGKTLPDFSTALLLAREAGMEEAEVFRLLAREDARRKKEKGRIKQPLEKLLPSFDLLLRTANTCWIRIRRVAQ
;
A
#
# COMPACT_ATOMS: atom_id res chain seq x y z
N MET A 1 5.58 17.37 4.82
CA MET A 1 5.77 16.58 3.59
C MET A 1 5.03 15.27 3.72
N THR A 2 4.20 14.92 2.73
CA THR A 2 3.51 13.63 2.63
C THR A 2 4.38 12.59 1.92
N TYR A 3 3.95 11.32 1.94
CA TYR A 3 4.62 10.27 1.19
C TYR A 3 4.56 10.52 -0.33
N GLU A 4 3.43 11.01 -0.85
CA GLU A 4 3.28 11.33 -2.27
C GLU A 4 4.24 12.46 -2.69
N GLU A 5 4.35 13.51 -1.88
CA GLU A 5 5.28 14.62 -2.13
C GLU A 5 6.74 14.15 -2.11
N PHE A 6 7.11 13.28 -1.17
CA PHE A 6 8.43 12.67 -1.11
C PHE A 6 8.75 11.87 -2.39
N ILE A 7 7.84 11.02 -2.83
CA ILE A 7 8.05 10.20 -4.03
C ILE A 7 8.08 11.07 -5.29
N ALA A 8 7.20 12.07 -5.39
CA ALA A 8 7.21 13.02 -6.50
C ALA A 8 8.56 13.78 -6.56
N LYS A 9 9.09 14.18 -5.41
CA LYS A 9 10.40 14.84 -5.29
C LYS A 9 11.56 13.93 -5.68
N ALA A 10 11.50 12.65 -5.34
CA ALA A 10 12.53 11.67 -5.73
C ALA A 10 12.48 11.35 -7.24
N ILE A 11 11.29 11.22 -7.83
CA ILE A 11 11.10 10.85 -9.24
C ILE A 11 11.38 12.03 -10.18
N GLN A 12 11.09 13.27 -9.75
CA GLN A 12 11.33 14.50 -10.52
C GLN A 12 10.67 14.49 -11.91
N GLY A 13 9.50 13.84 -12.05
CA GLY A 13 8.79 13.70 -13.32
C GLY A 13 9.42 12.74 -14.34
N ARG A 14 10.52 12.05 -13.98
CA ARG A 14 11.14 11.03 -14.83
C ARG A 14 10.23 9.80 -14.95
N SER A 15 10.32 9.08 -16.07
CA SER A 15 9.51 7.88 -16.25
C SER A 15 9.95 6.77 -15.29
N VAL A 16 8.97 6.07 -14.70
CA VAL A 16 9.21 4.94 -13.80
C VAL A 16 10.05 3.86 -14.48
N ASN A 17 9.84 3.61 -15.77
CA ASN A 17 10.63 2.64 -16.54
C ASN A 17 12.11 3.04 -16.64
N SER A 18 12.38 4.31 -16.97
CA SER A 18 13.75 4.82 -17.06
C SER A 18 14.47 4.73 -15.71
N LEU A 19 13.81 5.18 -14.64
CA LEU A 19 14.36 5.15 -13.29
C LEU A 19 14.59 3.72 -12.78
N ALA A 20 13.64 2.82 -13.00
CA ALA A 20 13.76 1.43 -12.61
C ALA A 20 15.02 0.78 -13.22
N LYS A 21 15.26 1.04 -14.51
CA LYS A 21 16.47 0.58 -15.20
C LYS A 21 17.74 1.23 -14.65
N ALA A 22 17.73 2.54 -14.44
CA ALA A 22 18.88 3.28 -13.95
C ALA A 22 19.28 2.86 -12.52
N TRP A 23 18.29 2.55 -11.68
CA TRP A 23 18.48 2.23 -10.27
C TRP A 23 18.57 0.73 -9.98
N GLY A 24 18.40 -0.12 -11.00
CA GLY A 24 18.39 -1.58 -10.82
C GLY A 24 17.22 -2.09 -9.97
N ILE A 25 16.12 -1.33 -9.88
CA ILE A 25 14.93 -1.68 -9.11
C ILE A 25 13.90 -2.32 -10.05
N PRO A 26 13.21 -3.40 -9.65
CA PRO A 26 12.12 -3.94 -10.45
C PRO A 26 11.07 -2.86 -10.75
N GLN A 27 10.72 -2.69 -12.03
CA GLN A 27 9.79 -1.65 -12.47
C GLN A 27 8.44 -1.72 -11.74
N THR A 28 7.96 -2.92 -11.45
CA THR A 28 6.72 -3.14 -10.69
C THR A 28 6.82 -2.59 -9.27
N SER A 29 7.95 -2.80 -8.59
CA SER A 29 8.19 -2.29 -7.23
C SER A 29 8.20 -0.77 -7.24
N LEU A 30 8.96 -0.15 -8.15
CA LEU A 30 9.02 1.31 -8.25
C LEU A 30 7.66 1.92 -8.63
N SER A 31 6.90 1.25 -9.49
CA SER A 31 5.52 1.62 -9.81
C SER A 31 4.61 1.57 -8.59
N ASN A 32 4.69 0.50 -7.78
CA ASN A 32 3.90 0.38 -6.56
C ASN A 32 4.28 1.43 -5.51
N TYR A 33 5.57 1.78 -5.41
CA TYR A 33 6.04 2.86 -4.54
C TYR A 33 5.49 4.21 -5.00
N SER A 34 5.53 4.50 -6.31
CA SER A 34 4.97 5.71 -6.92
C SER A 34 3.46 5.84 -6.72
N LEU A 35 2.72 4.74 -6.86
CA LEU A 35 1.28 4.71 -6.65
C LEU A 35 0.88 4.62 -5.17
N GLY A 36 1.84 4.61 -4.24
CA GLY A 36 1.57 4.46 -2.81
C GLY A 36 0.99 3.10 -2.39
N LYS A 37 0.97 2.10 -3.28
CA LYS A 37 0.46 0.75 -2.96
C LYS A 37 1.32 0.04 -1.90
N THR A 38 2.63 0.19 -2.00
CA THR A 38 3.60 -0.37 -1.06
C THR A 38 4.59 0.70 -0.64
N LEU A 39 5.21 0.53 0.53
CA LEU A 39 6.33 1.37 0.95
C LEU A 39 7.64 0.78 0.41
N PRO A 40 8.64 1.61 0.09
CA PRO A 40 9.96 1.15 -0.30
C PRO A 40 10.65 0.41 0.85
N ASP A 41 11.45 -0.60 0.50
CA ASP A 41 12.41 -1.21 1.42
C ASP A 41 13.51 -0.23 1.83
N PHE A 42 14.32 -0.60 2.83
CA PHE A 42 15.37 0.27 3.37
C PHE A 42 16.36 0.75 2.31
N SER A 43 16.81 -0.15 1.42
CA SER A 43 17.74 0.17 0.33
C SER A 43 17.15 1.18 -0.66
N THR A 44 15.89 0.98 -1.04
CA THR A 44 15.20 1.85 -1.99
C THR A 44 14.84 3.19 -1.35
N ALA A 45 14.45 3.19 -0.08
CA ALA A 45 14.19 4.41 0.69
C ALA A 45 15.43 5.31 0.76
N LEU A 46 16.60 4.71 1.02
CA LEU A 46 17.88 5.41 1.03
C LEU A 46 18.21 6.04 -0.33
N LEU A 47 18.01 5.28 -1.42
CA LEU A 47 18.19 5.77 -2.77
C LEU A 47 17.27 6.96 -3.07
N LEU A 48 15.98 6.83 -2.76
CA LEU A 48 14.98 7.87 -2.96
C LEU A 48 15.28 9.12 -2.12
N ALA A 49 15.79 8.95 -0.89
CA ALA A 49 16.22 10.05 -0.03
C ALA A 49 17.34 10.86 -0.69
N ARG A 50 18.36 10.18 -1.24
CA ARG A 50 19.48 10.80 -1.94
C ARG A 50 19.02 11.56 -3.18
N GLU A 51 18.14 10.95 -3.98
CA GLU A 51 17.57 11.57 -5.18
C GLU A 51 16.67 12.78 -4.86
N ALA A 52 15.97 12.74 -3.72
CA ALA A 52 15.16 13.84 -3.22
C ALA A 52 15.96 14.93 -2.50
N GLY A 53 17.28 14.74 -2.30
CA GLY A 53 18.13 15.63 -1.53
C GLY A 53 17.68 15.76 -0.07
N MET A 54 17.24 14.66 0.52
CA MET A 54 16.70 14.61 1.88
C MET A 54 17.62 13.87 2.84
N GLU A 55 17.54 14.23 4.11
CA GLU A 55 18.23 13.52 5.18
C GLU A 55 17.57 12.16 5.43
N GLU A 56 18.39 11.13 5.62
CA GLU A 56 17.95 9.73 5.69
C GLU A 56 17.02 9.49 6.89
N ALA A 57 17.36 10.03 8.07
CA ALA A 57 16.53 9.87 9.27
C ALA A 57 15.19 10.62 9.16
N GLU A 58 15.10 11.74 8.43
CA GLU A 58 13.83 12.37 8.09
C GLU A 58 12.95 11.44 7.23
N VAL A 59 13.53 10.83 6.19
CA VAL A 59 12.80 9.90 5.31
C VAL A 59 12.35 8.65 6.09
N PHE A 60 13.19 8.08 6.94
CA PHE A 60 12.79 6.93 7.74
C PHE A 60 11.66 7.27 8.73
N ARG A 61 11.70 8.45 9.35
CA ARG A 61 10.59 8.92 10.20
C ARG A 61 9.30 9.13 9.40
N LEU A 62 9.39 9.64 8.18
CA LEU A 62 8.25 9.76 7.27
C LEU A 62 7.64 8.39 6.96
N LEU A 63 8.46 7.42 6.54
CA LEU A 63 8.03 6.07 6.21
C LEU A 63 7.41 5.35 7.41
N ALA A 64 7.99 5.51 8.60
CA ALA A 64 7.46 4.93 9.84
C ALA A 64 6.07 5.50 10.20
N ARG A 65 5.88 6.81 10.04
CA ARG A 65 4.57 7.46 10.25
C ARG A 65 3.53 6.96 9.25
N GLU A 66 3.92 6.81 7.99
CA GLU A 66 3.05 6.34 6.93
C GLU A 66 2.66 4.85 7.12
N ASP A 67 3.60 4.00 7.53
CA ASP A 67 3.31 2.61 7.89
C ASP A 67 2.33 2.51 9.06
N ALA A 68 2.54 3.30 10.12
CA ALA A 68 1.63 3.35 11.26
C ALA A 68 0.21 3.82 10.85
N ARG A 69 0.12 4.82 9.96
CA ARG A 69 -1.15 5.30 9.41
C ARG A 69 -1.88 4.19 8.64
N ARG A 70 -1.18 3.48 7.75
CA ARG A 70 -1.76 2.37 6.96
C ARG A 70 -2.24 1.22 7.83
N LYS A 71 -1.47 0.87 8.87
CA LYS A 71 -1.85 -0.17 9.84
C LYS A 71 -3.10 0.23 10.62
N LYS A 72 -3.20 1.49 11.04
CA LYS A 72 -4.39 2.03 11.72
C LYS A 72 -5.62 2.00 10.81
N GLU A 73 -5.49 2.44 9.56
CA GLU A 73 -6.56 2.40 8.55
C GLU A 73 -7.06 0.97 8.32
N LYS A 74 -6.13 0.02 8.11
CA LYS A 74 -6.45 -1.39 7.92
C LYS A 74 -7.17 -1.97 9.14
N GLY A 75 -6.73 -1.64 10.34
CA GLY A 75 -7.40 -2.03 11.58
C GLY A 75 -8.82 -1.46 11.69
N ARG A 76 -9.03 -0.19 11.32
CA ARG A 76 -10.33 0.48 11.33
C ARG A 76 -11.33 -0.19 10.38
N ILE A 77 -10.88 -0.66 9.21
CA ILE A 77 -11.74 -1.36 8.24
C ILE A 77 -12.03 -2.79 8.69
N LYS A 78 -11.03 -3.48 9.27
CA LYS A 78 -11.16 -4.87 9.70
C LYS A 78 -12.23 -5.03 10.80
N GLN A 79 -12.32 -4.08 11.73
CA GLN A 79 -13.23 -4.17 12.87
C GLN A 79 -14.73 -4.21 12.49
N PRO A 80 -15.28 -3.28 11.66
CA PRO A 80 -16.65 -3.39 11.17
C PRO A 80 -16.87 -4.63 10.32
N LEU A 81 -15.89 -4.99 9.47
CA LEU A 81 -16.01 -6.18 8.63
C LEU A 81 -16.18 -7.44 9.48
N GLU A 82 -15.36 -7.63 10.51
CA GLU A 82 -15.46 -8.76 11.45
C GLU A 82 -16.83 -8.82 12.14
N LYS A 83 -17.43 -7.67 12.47
CA LYS A 83 -18.78 -7.61 13.05
C LYS A 83 -19.88 -7.98 12.06
N LEU A 84 -19.70 -7.68 10.77
CA LEU A 84 -20.68 -7.93 9.72
C LEU A 84 -20.61 -9.36 9.15
N LEU A 85 -19.45 -10.02 9.24
CA LEU A 85 -19.25 -11.38 8.71
C LEU A 85 -20.31 -12.40 9.18
N PRO A 86 -20.67 -12.49 10.47
CA PRO A 86 -21.69 -13.45 10.93
C PRO A 86 -23.07 -13.23 10.28
N SER A 87 -23.47 -11.98 10.07
CA SER A 87 -24.73 -11.64 9.41
C SER A 87 -24.74 -12.04 7.93
N PHE A 88 -23.62 -11.83 7.22
CA PHE A 88 -23.47 -12.32 5.85
C PHE A 88 -23.46 -13.84 5.76
N ASP A 89 -22.80 -14.53 6.69
CA ASP A 89 -22.79 -15.99 6.75
C ASP A 89 -24.19 -16.57 7.00
N LEU A 90 -24.99 -15.90 7.83
CA LEU A 90 -26.40 -16.27 8.03
C LEU A 90 -27.21 -16.12 6.74
N LEU A 91 -27.08 -14.99 6.04
CA LEU A 91 -27.79 -14.77 4.77
C LEU A 91 -27.38 -15.78 3.69
N LEU A 92 -26.08 -16.09 3.59
CA LEU A 92 -25.58 -17.12 2.68
C LEU A 92 -26.14 -18.50 3.01
N ARG A 93 -26.26 -18.85 4.30
CA ARG A 93 -26.90 -20.10 4.72
C ARG A 93 -28.37 -20.12 4.29
N THR A 94 -29.12 -19.07 4.59
CA THR A 94 -30.56 -18.98 4.24
C THR A 94 -30.79 -19.04 2.73
N ALA A 95 -30.01 -18.31 1.94
CA ALA A 95 -30.11 -18.34 0.49
C ALA A 95 -29.83 -19.74 -0.09
N ASN A 96 -28.78 -20.41 0.42
CA ASN A 96 -28.45 -21.77 0.00
C ASN A 96 -29.50 -22.81 0.44
N THR A 97 -30.17 -22.62 1.59
CA THR A 97 -31.33 -23.45 1.97
C THR A 97 -32.55 -23.20 1.09
N CYS A 98 -32.65 -22.02 0.48
CA CYS A 98 -33.68 -21.68 -0.51
C CYS A 98 -33.26 -22.02 -1.95
N TRP A 99 -32.30 -22.93 -2.15
CA TRP A 99 -31.80 -23.40 -3.45
C TRP A 99 -31.13 -22.32 -4.32
N ILE A 100 -30.89 -21.13 -3.79
CA ILE A 100 -30.12 -20.07 -4.45
C ILE A 100 -28.65 -20.32 -4.11
N ARG A 101 -27.93 -21.00 -5.01
CA ARG A 101 -26.57 -21.47 -4.77
C ARG A 101 -25.56 -20.31 -4.84
N ILE A 102 -25.28 -19.67 -3.70
CA ILE A 102 -24.37 -18.53 -3.59
C ILE A 102 -23.07 -18.97 -2.89
N ARG A 103 -21.93 -18.71 -3.53
CA ARG A 103 -20.60 -18.98 -2.97
C ARG A 103 -20.02 -17.74 -2.32
N ARG A 104 -19.29 -17.93 -1.22
CA ARG A 104 -18.43 -16.88 -0.66
C ARG A 104 -17.34 -16.57 -1.68
N VAL A 105 -17.16 -15.30 -2.02
CA VAL A 105 -15.99 -14.86 -2.81
C VAL A 105 -14.82 -14.79 -1.84
N ALA A 106 -13.71 -15.48 -2.18
CA ALA A 106 -12.49 -15.42 -1.38
C ALA A 106 -11.92 -13.99 -1.40
N GLN A 107 -11.56 -13.46 -0.23
CA GLN A 107 -10.83 -12.20 -0.07
C GLN A 107 -9.34 -12.43 -0.17
#